data_AF-A0A0F3IQE5-F1
#
_entry.id   AF-A0A0F3IQE5-F1
#
_cell.length_a   1.000
_cell.length_b   1.000
_cell.length_c   1.000
_cell.angle_alpha   90.00
_cell.angle_beta   90.00
_cell.angle_gamma   90.00
#
_symmetry.space_group_name_H-M   'P 1'
#
loop_
_entity.id
_entity.type
_entity.pdbx_description
1 polymer ?
#
loop_
_entity_poly.entity_id
_entity_poly.type
_entity_poly.pdbx_seq_one_letter_code
_entity_poly.pdbx_strand_id
1 'polypeptide(L)'
;MTLDLPALTAERDAWNTANPPGTWVKAWLADFGPIVTTTRLPAALLGSGQLVVWLHNVDKAVPITAVTPIDPPTEADRVGLIAQHPWNTTDERDLLARRLRGESFRQIADDLGRPPLACEERYQQIRQGAA
;
A
#
# COMPACT_ATOMS: atom_id res chain seq x y z
N MET A 1 2.75 14.67 30.82
CA MET A 1 3.03 15.38 29.56
C MET A 1 1.70 15.80 28.98
N THR A 2 1.44 17.09 28.85
CA THR A 2 0.20 17.60 28.24
C THR A 2 0.35 17.54 26.72
N LEU A 3 -0.58 16.89 26.02
CA LEU A 3 -0.60 16.89 24.56
C LEU A 3 -0.98 18.29 24.06
N ASP A 4 -0.14 18.89 23.23
CA ASP A 4 -0.45 20.15 22.54
C ASP A 4 -1.34 19.86 21.33
N LEU A 5 -2.64 19.70 21.61
CA LEU A 5 -3.65 19.38 20.59
C LEU A 5 -3.72 20.43 19.46
N PRO A 6 -3.65 21.74 19.73
CA PRO A 6 -3.57 22.75 18.67
C PRO A 6 -2.39 22.54 17.72
N ALA A 7 -1.17 22.32 18.25
CA ALA A 7 0.02 22.11 17.42
C ALA A 7 -0.11 20.84 16.56
N LEU A 8 -0.54 19.72 17.15
CA LEU A 8 -0.72 18.46 16.44
C LEU A 8 -1.81 18.53 15.36
N THR A 9 -2.87 19.32 15.60
CA THR A 9 -3.93 19.56 14.61
C THR A 9 -3.39 20.36 13.44
N ALA A 10 -2.61 21.41 13.70
CA ALA A 10 -1.98 22.20 12.64
C ALA A 10 -1.00 21.36 11.81
N GLU A 11 -0.22 20.49 12.44
CA GLU A 11 0.69 19.57 11.75
C GLU A 11 -0.07 18.58 10.85
N ARG A 12 -1.17 17.99 11.35
CA ARG A 12 -2.07 17.14 10.56
C ARG A 12 -2.60 17.88 9.32
N ASP A 13 -3.05 19.11 9.49
CA ASP A 13 -3.69 19.89 8.43
C ASP A 13 -2.66 20.35 7.38
N ALA A 14 -1.45 20.70 7.81
CA ALA A 14 -0.33 20.97 6.93
C ALA A 14 0.04 19.72 6.11
N TRP A 15 0.11 18.55 6.75
CA TRP A 15 0.35 17.30 6.05
C TRP A 15 -0.74 16.98 5.02
N ASN A 16 -2.02 17.10 5.39
CA ASN A 16 -3.14 16.83 4.49
C ASN A 16 -3.20 17.80 3.29
N THR A 17 -2.77 19.03 3.50
CA THR A 17 -2.67 20.05 2.43
C THR A 17 -1.56 19.69 1.45
N ALA A 18 -0.40 19.26 1.94
CA ALA A 18 0.74 18.88 1.11
C ALA A 18 0.56 17.50 0.45
N ASN A 19 -0.14 16.58 1.12
CA ASN A 19 -0.26 15.17 0.75
C ASN A 19 -1.73 14.71 0.80
N PRO A 20 -2.59 15.21 -0.10
CA PRO A 20 -3.98 14.78 -0.17
C PRO A 20 -4.10 13.27 -0.48
N PRO A 21 -5.29 12.66 -0.29
CA PRO A 21 -5.54 11.30 -0.77
C PRO A 21 -5.15 11.13 -2.25
N GLY A 22 -4.44 10.05 -2.56
CA GLY A 22 -3.87 9.77 -3.88
C GLY A 22 -2.39 10.14 -4.03
N THR A 23 -1.79 10.84 -3.06
CA THR A 23 -0.34 11.12 -3.05
C THR A 23 0.46 9.83 -2.98
N TRP A 24 1.47 9.71 -3.84
CA TRP A 24 2.42 8.59 -3.82
C TRP A 24 3.36 8.71 -2.62
N VAL A 25 3.56 7.59 -1.95
CA VAL A 25 4.39 7.51 -0.76
C VAL A 25 5.20 6.22 -0.74
N LYS A 26 6.37 6.29 -0.13
CA LYS A 26 7.13 5.14 0.35
C LYS A 26 6.88 5.00 1.84
N ALA A 27 6.45 3.83 2.29
CA ALA A 27 6.16 3.55 3.69
C ALA A 27 7.00 2.40 4.21
N TRP A 28 7.55 2.52 5.42
CA TRP A 28 8.35 1.47 6.05
C TRP A 28 7.49 0.73 7.07
N LEU A 29 7.12 -0.51 6.74
CA LEU A 29 6.34 -1.36 7.62
C LEU A 29 7.26 -2.40 8.26
N ALA A 30 7.20 -2.54 9.59
CA ALA A 30 8.05 -3.47 10.32
C ALA A 30 7.95 -4.93 9.81
N ASP A 31 6.75 -5.33 9.39
CA ASP A 31 6.47 -6.72 8.98
C ASP A 31 6.79 -7.00 7.49
N PHE A 32 6.88 -5.97 6.66
CA PHE A 32 6.94 -6.11 5.19
C PHE A 32 8.13 -5.39 4.53
N GLY A 33 8.85 -4.55 5.27
CA GLY A 33 9.87 -3.68 4.70
C GLY A 33 9.27 -2.43 4.02
N PRO A 34 10.05 -1.76 3.15
CA PRO A 34 9.57 -0.59 2.43
C PRO A 34 8.58 -0.96 1.34
N ILE A 35 7.39 -0.38 1.36
CA ILE A 35 6.40 -0.49 0.30
C ILE A 35 6.23 0.86 -0.38
N VAL A 36 5.80 0.84 -1.65
CA VAL A 36 5.40 2.05 -2.38
C VAL A 36 3.93 1.93 -2.74
N THR A 37 3.17 2.95 -2.38
CA THR A 37 1.70 2.95 -2.48
C THR A 37 1.20 4.39 -2.47
N THR A 38 -0.11 4.59 -2.43
CA THR A 38 -0.74 5.91 -2.34
C THR A 38 -1.51 6.07 -1.03
N THR A 39 -1.66 7.32 -0.58
CA THR A 39 -2.54 7.67 0.53
C THR A 39 -4.00 7.36 0.15
N ARG A 40 -4.73 6.65 1.02
CA ARG A 40 -6.13 6.27 0.82
C ARG A 40 -7.09 7.29 1.42
N LEU A 41 -6.74 7.83 2.58
CA LEU A 41 -7.56 8.77 3.36
C LEU A 41 -6.70 9.92 3.89
N PRO A 42 -7.30 11.06 4.27
CA PRO A 42 -6.60 12.10 4.99
C PRO A 42 -5.97 11.55 6.28
N ALA A 43 -4.82 12.10 6.66
CA ALA A 43 -4.19 11.85 7.93
C ALA A 43 -5.12 12.23 9.08
N ALA A 44 -5.05 11.46 10.17
CA ALA A 44 -5.81 11.68 11.39
C ALA A 44 -4.90 11.72 12.61
N LEU A 45 -5.40 12.39 13.66
CA LEU A 45 -4.81 12.41 14.98
C LEU A 45 -5.51 11.36 15.85
N LEU A 46 -4.76 10.38 16.34
CA LEU A 46 -5.27 9.40 17.29
C LEU A 46 -5.36 10.00 18.70
N GLY A 47 -6.17 9.41 19.57
CA GLY A 47 -6.28 9.84 20.98
C GLY A 47 -4.98 9.74 21.78
N SER A 48 -3.99 9.01 21.26
CA SER A 48 -2.61 8.95 21.78
C SER A 48 -1.75 10.19 21.44
N GLY A 49 -2.23 11.09 20.58
CA GLY A 49 -1.45 12.19 20.01
C GLY A 49 -0.65 11.82 18.77
N GLN A 50 -0.77 10.58 18.29
CA GLN A 50 -0.04 10.10 17.12
C GLN A 50 -0.75 10.47 15.81
N LEU A 51 -0.01 11.03 14.86
CA LEU A 51 -0.47 11.28 13.50
C LEU A 51 -0.28 10.05 12.63
N VAL A 52 -1.35 9.64 11.95
CA VAL A 52 -1.39 8.44 11.13
C VAL A 52 -2.06 8.69 9.78
N VAL A 53 -1.70 7.89 8.79
CA VAL A 53 -2.29 7.85 7.44
C VAL A 53 -2.75 6.44 7.11
N TRP A 54 -3.74 6.33 6.23
CA TRP A 54 -4.15 5.06 5.65
C TRP A 54 -3.60 4.98 4.25
N LEU A 55 -3.02 3.85 3.91
CA LEU A 55 -2.40 3.62 2.61
C LEU A 55 -3.21 2.59 1.84
N HIS A 56 -3.14 2.64 0.51
CA HIS A 56 -3.65 1.56 -0.31
C HIS A 56 -2.85 0.26 -0.04
N ASN A 57 -3.54 -0.87 0.02
CA ASN A 57 -2.97 -2.21 0.30
C ASN A 57 -2.32 -2.34 1.69
N VAL A 58 -2.69 -1.48 2.65
CA VAL A 58 -2.30 -1.59 4.05
C VAL A 58 -3.54 -1.47 4.92
N ASP A 59 -3.88 -2.53 5.65
CA ASP A 59 -5.10 -2.58 6.46
C ASP A 59 -4.99 -1.83 7.80
N LYS A 60 -3.78 -1.43 8.17
CA LYS A 60 -3.50 -0.68 9.40
C LYS A 60 -3.20 0.79 9.14
N ALA A 61 -3.48 1.62 10.13
CA ALA A 61 -3.02 3.00 10.13
C ALA A 61 -1.50 3.03 10.28
N VAL A 62 -0.83 3.84 9.45
CA VAL A 62 0.63 3.95 9.41
C VAL A 62 1.04 5.31 9.98
N PRO A 63 2.02 5.37 10.91
CA PRO A 63 2.51 6.65 11.42
C PRO A 63 3.04 7.52 10.28
N ILE A 64 2.74 8.82 10.26
CA ILE A 64 3.28 9.71 9.22
C ILE A 64 4.82 9.73 9.22
N THR A 65 5.44 9.48 10.38
CA THR A 65 6.89 9.38 10.54
C THR A 65 7.51 8.17 9.83
N ALA A 66 6.70 7.17 9.51
CA ALA A 66 7.10 5.99 8.75
C ALA A 66 6.78 6.12 7.25
N VAL A 67 6.35 7.30 6.79
CA VAL A 67 5.89 7.56 5.44
C VAL A 67 6.66 8.74 4.84
N THR A 68 7.18 8.57 3.63
CA THR A 68 7.84 9.62 2.87
C THR A 68 7.08 9.83 1.57
N PRO A 69 6.55 11.04 1.31
CA PRO A 69 5.97 11.37 0.01
C PRO A 69 7.02 11.26 -1.08
N ILE A 70 6.62 10.73 -2.23
CA ILE A 70 7.49 10.57 -3.40
C ILE A 70 6.75 11.05 -4.65
N ASP A 71 7.51 11.35 -5.70
CA ASP A 71 6.94 11.54 -7.02
C ASP A 71 6.32 10.22 -7.52
N PRO A 72 5.32 10.30 -8.44
CA PRO A 72 4.76 9.11 -9.05
C PRO A 72 5.88 8.23 -9.61
N PRO A 73 5.98 6.95 -9.19
CA PRO A 73 7.06 6.08 -9.62
C PRO A 73 6.98 5.90 -11.13
N THR A 74 8.14 6.04 -11.79
CA THR A 74 8.25 5.75 -13.21
C THR A 74 7.95 4.27 -13.47
N GLU A 75 7.64 3.91 -14.71
CA GLU A 75 7.38 2.52 -15.06
C GLU A 75 8.54 1.57 -14.69
N ALA A 76 9.78 2.06 -14.78
CA ALA A 76 10.98 1.35 -14.34
C ALA A 76 11.02 1.11 -12.82
N ASP A 77 10.59 2.10 -12.02
CA ASP A 77 10.54 1.97 -10.55
C ASP A 77 9.47 0.95 -10.10
N ARG A 78 8.36 0.88 -10.83
CA ARG A 78 7.29 -0.09 -10.57
C ARG A 78 7.76 -1.53 -10.78
N VAL A 79 8.55 -1.79 -11.82
CA VAL A 79 9.15 -3.11 -12.07
C VAL A 79 10.12 -3.51 -10.95
N GLY A 80 10.89 -2.57 -10.41
CA GLY A 80 11.79 -2.80 -9.28
C GLY A 80 11.09 -3.16 -7.96
N LEU A 81 9.86 -2.68 -7.76
CA LEU A 81 9.03 -3.02 -6.58
C LEU A 81 8.37 -4.39 -6.72
N ILE A 82 7.90 -4.75 -7.92
CA ILE A 82 7.38 -6.11 -8.22
C ILE A 82 8.47 -7.16 -7.98
N ALA A 83 9.73 -6.84 -8.29
CA ALA A 83 10.86 -7.73 -8.06
C ALA A 83 11.14 -8.03 -6.57
N GLN A 84 10.65 -7.19 -5.63
CA GLN A 84 10.83 -7.41 -4.18
C GLN A 84 9.86 -8.43 -3.58
N HIS A 85 8.82 -8.82 -4.33
CA HIS A 85 7.90 -9.88 -3.93
C HIS A 85 7.85 -10.96 -5.02
N PRO A 86 8.87 -11.83 -5.12
CA PRO A 86 8.83 -12.94 -6.07
C PRO A 86 7.57 -13.79 -5.84
N TRP A 87 6.89 -14.15 -6.93
CA TRP A 87 5.77 -15.08 -6.87
C TRP A 87 6.30 -16.46 -6.51
N ASN A 88 5.78 -17.04 -5.44
CA ASN A 88 6.03 -18.42 -5.11
C ASN A 88 4.86 -19.30 -5.60
N THR A 89 5.09 -20.61 -5.71
CA THR A 89 4.10 -21.56 -6.23
C THR A 89 2.83 -21.66 -5.37
N THR A 90 2.87 -21.27 -4.10
CA THR A 90 1.70 -21.21 -3.22
C THR A 90 0.86 -19.99 -3.55
N ASP A 91 1.46 -18.81 -3.64
CA ASP A 91 0.78 -17.55 -3.98
C ASP A 91 0.12 -17.64 -5.37
N GLU A 92 0.77 -18.30 -6.33
CA GLU A 92 0.21 -18.53 -7.67
C GLU A 92 -0.98 -19.47 -7.66
N ARG A 93 -0.90 -20.54 -6.87
CA ARG A 93 -2.01 -21.48 -6.70
C ARG A 93 -3.20 -20.80 -6.06
N ASP A 94 -2.96 -19.97 -5.05
CA ASP A 94 -4.01 -19.22 -4.37
C ASP A 94 -4.62 -18.15 -5.28
N LEU A 95 -3.81 -17.42 -6.06
CA LEU A 95 -4.28 -16.49 -7.09
C LEU A 95 -5.20 -17.19 -8.09
N LEU A 96 -4.78 -18.35 -8.62
CA LEU A 96 -5.56 -19.12 -9.59
C LEU A 96 -6.85 -19.67 -8.96
N ALA A 97 -6.77 -20.29 -7.80
CA ALA A 97 -7.91 -20.87 -7.10
C ALA A 97 -8.97 -19.81 -6.79
N ARG A 98 -8.55 -18.63 -6.32
CA ARG A 98 -9.44 -17.51 -6.01
C ARG A 98 -10.06 -16.90 -7.26
N ARG A 99 -9.30 -16.77 -8.36
CA ARG A 99 -9.86 -16.33 -9.65
C ARG A 99 -10.87 -17.32 -10.22
N LEU A 100 -10.64 -18.62 -10.06
CA LEU A 100 -11.61 -19.66 -10.44
C LEU A 100 -12.91 -19.59 -9.61
N ARG A 101 -12.82 -19.14 -8.35
CA ARG A 101 -13.99 -18.85 -7.50
C ARG A 101 -14.71 -17.53 -7.85
N GLY A 102 -14.17 -16.74 -8.77
CA GLY A 102 -14.75 -15.46 -9.20
C GLY A 102 -14.38 -14.27 -8.33
N GLU A 103 -13.41 -14.40 -7.42
CA GLU A 103 -12.94 -13.28 -6.59
C GLU A 103 -12.26 -12.21 -7.46
N SER A 104 -12.43 -10.94 -7.11
CA SER A 104 -11.80 -9.83 -7.82
C SER A 104 -10.29 -9.76 -7.52
N PHE A 105 -9.48 -9.27 -8.47
CA PHE A 105 -8.04 -9.08 -8.25
C PHE A 105 -7.74 -8.19 -7.05
N ARG A 106 -8.64 -7.27 -6.70
CA ARG A 106 -8.54 -6.43 -5.50
C ARG A 106 -8.61 -7.25 -4.22
N GLN A 107 -9.62 -8.11 -4.09
CA GLN A 107 -9.77 -8.98 -2.92
C GLN A 107 -8.59 -9.95 -2.78
N ILE A 108 -8.11 -10.48 -3.91
CA ILE A 108 -6.97 -11.40 -3.90
C ILE A 108 -5.68 -10.66 -3.51
N ALA A 109 -5.49 -9.44 -4.00
CA ALA A 109 -4.38 -8.57 -3.64
C ALA A 109 -4.35 -8.23 -2.16
N ASP A 110 -5.52 -7.87 -1.59
CA ASP A 110 -5.66 -7.58 -0.17
C ASP A 110 -5.22 -8.81 0.65
N ASP A 111 -5.69 -10.02 0.28
CA ASP A 111 -5.36 -11.26 1.00
C ASP A 111 -3.92 -11.74 0.79
N LEU A 112 -3.31 -11.49 -0.37
CA LEU A 112 -1.92 -11.87 -0.66
C LEU A 112 -0.91 -10.81 -0.22
N GLY A 113 -1.36 -9.66 0.28
CA GLY A 113 -0.49 -8.51 0.60
C GLY A 113 0.25 -7.98 -0.62
N ARG A 114 -0.37 -8.02 -1.80
CA ARG A 114 0.24 -7.67 -3.09
C ARG A 114 -0.58 -6.60 -3.81
N PRO A 115 -0.01 -5.82 -4.74
CA PRO A 115 -0.80 -4.91 -5.55
C PRO A 115 -1.81 -5.64 -6.47
N PRO A 116 -3.05 -5.13 -6.65
CA PRO A 116 -4.03 -5.72 -7.57
C PRO A 116 -3.52 -5.89 -9.00
N LEU A 117 -2.75 -4.92 -9.49
CA LEU A 117 -2.15 -4.96 -10.82
C LEU A 117 -1.14 -6.12 -10.94
N ALA A 118 -0.33 -6.37 -9.91
CA ALA A 118 0.62 -7.47 -9.91
C ALA A 118 -0.09 -8.84 -9.94
N CYS A 119 -1.26 -8.95 -9.31
CA CYS A 119 -2.10 -10.15 -9.37
C CYS A 119 -2.69 -10.36 -10.76
N GLU A 120 -3.16 -9.29 -11.42
CA GLU A 120 -3.67 -9.35 -12.78
C GLU A 120 -2.57 -9.73 -13.80
N GLU A 121 -1.43 -9.06 -13.75
CA GLU A 121 -0.28 -9.34 -14.62
C GLU A 121 0.20 -10.78 -14.45
N ARG A 122 0.33 -11.26 -13.21
CA ARG A 122 0.74 -12.65 -12.98
C ARG A 122 -0.27 -13.64 -13.50
N TYR A 123 -1.57 -13.39 -13.29
CA TYR A 123 -2.62 -14.26 -13.81
C TYR A 123 -2.60 -14.33 -15.35
N GLN A 124 -2.37 -13.21 -16.03
CA GLN A 124 -2.22 -13.18 -17.49
C GLN A 124 -0.97 -13.94 -17.95
N GLN A 125 0.17 -13.77 -17.28
CA GLN A 125 1.40 -14.51 -17.58
C GLN A 125 1.20 -16.03 -17.46
N ILE A 126 0.53 -16.49 -16.39
CA ILE A 126 0.23 -17.92 -16.20
C ILE A 126 -0.71 -18.42 -17.30
N ARG A 127 -1.74 -17.65 -17.67
CA ARG A 127 -2.65 -18.02 -18.78
C ARG A 127 -1.96 -18.10 -20.13
N GLN A 128 -0.98 -17.23 -20.38
CA GLN A 128 -0.25 -17.16 -21.65
C GLN A 128 0.90 -18.18 -21.74
N GLY A 129 1.49 -18.58 -20.60
CA GLY A 129 2.58 -19.56 -20.52
C GLY A 129 2.13 -21.03 -20.39
N ALA A 130 0.84 -21.31 -20.38
CA ALA A 130 0.28 -22.67 -20.31
C ALA A 130 0.01 -23.30 -21.71
N ALA A 131 0.70 -22.82 -22.75
CA ALA A 131 0.65 -23.34 -24.13
C ALA A 131 1.88 -24.18 -24.46
#